data_AF-A0A087TAY0-F1
#
_entry.id   AF-A0A087TAY0-F1
#
_cell.length_a   1.000
_cell.length_b   1.000
_cell.length_c   1.000
_cell.angle_alpha   90.00
_cell.angle_beta   90.00
_cell.angle_gamma   90.00
#
_symmetry.space_group_name_H-M   'P 1'
#
loop_
_entity.id
_entity.type
_entity.pdbx_description
1 polymer ?
#
loop_
_entity_poly.entity_id
_entity_poly.type
_entity_poly.pdbx_seq_one_letter_code
_entity_poly.pdbx_strand_id
1 'polypeptide(L)'
;MGNKVTRKTSVNCRLTEDKWKPRDFEDCKPYINCKAHLISPGDLNCVEPLKEPPYCDISCLEYDQYDAIETKRYVCNGTTFPNLPHCAMVNEGADLIPKPSD
;
A
#
# COMPACT_ATOMS: atom_id res chain seq x y z
N MET A 1 -6.32 -24.26 -20.02
CA MET A 1 -5.56 -23.23 -19.28
C MET A 1 -6.55 -22.22 -18.73
N GLY A 2 -6.72 -22.18 -17.41
CA GLY A 2 -7.77 -21.37 -16.77
C GLY A 2 -7.44 -19.88 -16.82
N ASN A 3 -8.35 -19.09 -17.40
CA ASN A 3 -8.33 -17.63 -17.30
C ASN A 3 -8.46 -17.26 -15.82
N LYS A 4 -7.37 -16.79 -15.20
CA LYS A 4 -7.43 -16.13 -13.89
C LYS A 4 -8.18 -14.81 -14.09
N VAL A 5 -9.49 -14.83 -13.90
CA VAL A 5 -10.29 -13.64 -13.72
C VAL A 5 -9.80 -13.01 -12.42
N THR A 6 -8.96 -11.97 -12.52
CA THR A 6 -8.63 -11.11 -11.40
C THR A 6 -9.94 -10.45 -10.96
N ARG A 7 -10.66 -11.07 -10.02
CA ARG A 7 -11.85 -10.47 -9.42
C ARG A 7 -11.39 -9.12 -8.86
N LYS A 8 -11.83 -8.02 -9.48
CA LYS A 8 -11.75 -6.70 -8.85
C LYS A 8 -12.62 -6.79 -7.60
N THR A 9 -11.98 -7.03 -6.47
CA THR A 9 -12.66 -7.00 -5.18
C THR A 9 -12.95 -5.54 -4.89
N SER A 10 -14.17 -5.10 -5.21
CA SER A 10 -14.63 -3.74 -4.89
C SER A 10 -14.65 -3.59 -3.37
N VAL A 11 -13.79 -2.71 -2.87
CA VAL A 11 -13.72 -2.34 -1.46
C VAL A 11 -14.86 -1.37 -1.20
N ASN A 12 -15.85 -1.78 -0.42
CA ASN A 12 -17.04 -0.99 -0.10
C ASN A 12 -17.07 -0.69 1.40
N CYS A 13 -17.32 0.57 1.77
CA CYS A 13 -17.63 0.92 3.15
C CYS A 13 -19.08 0.53 3.46
N ARG A 14 -19.27 -0.30 4.49
CA ARG A 14 -20.60 -0.57 5.06
C ARG A 14 -20.86 0.42 6.17
N LEU A 15 -21.63 1.46 5.84
CA LEU A 15 -21.95 2.56 6.74
C LEU A 15 -22.68 2.15 8.02
N THR A 16 -23.48 1.10 7.97
CA THR A 16 -24.17 0.53 9.13
C THR A 16 -23.22 -0.13 10.14
N GLU A 17 -22.04 -0.57 9.68
CA GLU A 17 -21.03 -1.25 10.49
C GLU A 17 -19.79 -0.37 10.73
N ASP A 18 -19.77 0.84 10.14
CA ASP A 18 -18.63 1.76 10.00
C ASP A 18 -17.31 1.06 9.62
N LYS A 19 -17.40 0.08 8.72
CA LYS A 19 -16.25 -0.75 8.32
C LYS A 19 -16.14 -0.89 6.82
N TRP A 20 -14.91 -0.84 6.33
CA TRP A 20 -14.61 -1.31 5.00
C TRP A 20 -14.89 -2.82 4.90
N LYS A 21 -15.37 -3.29 3.75
CA LYS A 21 -15.50 -4.71 3.45
C LYS A 21 -14.90 -5.00 2.08
N PRO A 22 -14.15 -6.09 1.93
CA PRO A 22 -13.89 -7.13 2.94
C PRO A 22 -12.76 -6.80 3.93
N ARG A 23 -12.27 -5.55 3.98
CA ARG A 23 -11.15 -5.14 4.83
C ARG A 23 -11.58 -4.64 6.21
N ASP A 24 -11.23 -5.32 7.29
CA ASP A 24 -11.49 -4.85 8.66
C ASP A 24 -10.48 -3.75 9.08
N PHE A 25 -10.47 -2.62 8.37
CA PHE A 25 -9.77 -1.40 8.80
C PHE A 25 -10.63 -0.58 9.78
N GLU A 26 -9.98 0.26 10.59
CA GLU A 26 -10.64 1.17 11.55
C GLU A 26 -11.39 2.30 10.84
N ASP A 27 -12.69 2.39 11.14
CA ASP A 27 -13.68 3.37 10.65
C ASP A 27 -13.78 3.48 9.11
N CYS A 28 -14.93 3.90 8.58
CA CYS A 28 -15.04 4.25 7.16
C CYS A 28 -14.33 5.57 6.80
N LYS A 29 -13.19 5.85 7.44
CA LYS A 29 -12.34 6.98 7.14
C LYS A 29 -11.65 6.76 5.79
N PRO A 30 -11.39 7.82 5.03
CA PRO A 30 -10.62 7.73 3.80
C PRO A 30 -9.24 7.13 4.12
N TYR A 31 -8.83 6.12 3.37
CA TYR A 31 -7.52 5.52 3.52
C TYR A 31 -6.58 6.03 2.42
N ILE A 32 -5.32 6.21 2.79
CA ILE A 32 -4.27 6.58 1.87
C ILE A 32 -3.84 5.33 1.12
N ASN A 33 -3.70 5.45 -0.20
CA ASN A 33 -3.11 4.42 -1.03
C ASN A 33 -1.64 4.25 -0.62
N CYS A 34 -1.34 3.20 0.15
CA CYS A 34 -0.01 2.87 0.67
C CYS A 34 0.92 2.33 -0.44
N LYS A 35 0.94 2.96 -1.61
CA LYS A 35 1.86 2.63 -2.69
C LYS A 35 3.09 3.52 -2.58
N ALA A 36 4.24 2.89 -2.36
CA ALA A 36 5.53 3.53 -2.57
C ALA A 36 5.92 3.50 -4.06
N HIS A 37 6.94 4.26 -4.42
CA HIS A 37 7.70 4.12 -5.66
C HIS A 37 9.19 4.21 -5.34
N LEU A 38 10.02 3.64 -6.19
CA LEU A 38 11.47 3.77 -6.09
C LEU A 38 11.92 5.07 -6.73
N ILE A 39 12.81 5.79 -6.06
CA ILE A 39 13.50 6.97 -6.59
C ILE A 39 14.94 6.66 -7.02
N SER A 40 15.46 5.48 -6.68
CA SER A 40 16.75 4.95 -7.14
C SER A 40 16.62 3.49 -7.58
N PRO A 41 17.63 2.90 -8.24
CA PRO A 41 17.58 1.52 -8.71
C PRO A 41 17.35 0.51 -7.57
N GLY A 42 16.50 -0.48 -7.81
CA GLY A 42 16.13 -1.48 -6.82
C GLY A 42 14.91 -2.28 -7.25
N ASP A 43 14.33 -3.03 -6.31
CA ASP A 43 13.08 -3.76 -6.52
C ASP A 43 12.04 -3.31 -5.51
N LEU A 44 10.80 -3.19 -5.98
CA LEU A 44 9.67 -2.79 -5.18
C LEU A 44 8.48 -3.67 -5.52
N ASN A 45 7.93 -4.30 -4.49
CA ASN A 45 6.70 -5.08 -4.58
C ASN A 45 5.73 -4.67 -3.47
N CYS A 46 4.72 -3.87 -3.84
CA CYS A 46 3.66 -3.47 -2.91
C CYS A 46 2.45 -4.42 -3.01
N VAL A 47 2.00 -4.90 -1.87
CA VAL A 47 0.86 -5.80 -1.73
C VAL A 47 -0.16 -5.15 -0.79
N GLU A 48 -1.41 -5.11 -1.23
CA GLU A 48 -2.53 -4.61 -0.43
C GLU A 48 -3.52 -5.74 -0.10
N PRO A 49 -3.15 -6.65 0.83
CA PRO A 49 -4.01 -7.75 1.22
C PRO A 49 -5.33 -7.24 1.81
N LEU A 50 -6.37 -8.07 1.72
CA LEU A 50 -7.71 -7.69 2.19
C LEU A 50 -7.89 -7.83 3.71
N LYS A 51 -7.07 -8.64 4.39
CA LYS A 51 -7.24 -8.99 5.80
C LYS A 51 -6.05 -8.59 6.68
N GLU A 52 -5.05 -7.96 6.08
CA GLU A 52 -3.78 -7.61 6.70
C GLU A 52 -3.44 -6.16 6.29
N PRO A 53 -2.59 -5.46 7.06
CA PRO A 53 -2.15 -4.14 6.67
C PRO A 53 -1.40 -4.18 5.32
N PRO A 54 -1.58 -3.17 4.45
CA PRO A 54 -0.78 -3.02 3.24
C PRO A 54 0.72 -3.02 3.56
N TYR A 55 1.52 -3.63 2.70
CA TYR A 55 2.97 -3.63 2.85
C TYR A 55 3.68 -3.50 1.51
N CYS A 56 4.92 -3.04 1.54
CA CYS A 56 5.82 -3.09 0.40
C CYS A 56 7.10 -3.82 0.79
N ASP A 57 7.50 -4.80 -0.01
CA ASP A 57 8.81 -5.41 0.05
C ASP A 57 9.74 -4.58 -0.86
N ILE A 58 10.82 -4.04 -0.30
CA ILE A 58 11.70 -3.07 -0.96
C ILE A 58 13.15 -3.52 -0.80
N SER A 59 13.88 -3.57 -1.92
CA SER A 59 15.35 -3.62 -1.95
C SER A 59 15.89 -2.45 -2.75
N CYS A 60 17.03 -1.93 -2.30
CA CYS A 60 17.75 -0.85 -2.96
C CYS A 60 19.08 -1.40 -3.46
N LEU A 61 19.48 -1.04 -4.68
CA LEU A 61 20.88 -1.19 -5.10
C LEU A 61 21.71 -0.02 -4.53
N GLU A 62 23.02 -0.20 -4.47
CA GLU A 62 23.94 0.88 -4.13
C GLU A 62 23.75 2.04 -5.10
N TYR A 63 23.57 3.26 -4.57
CA TYR A 63 23.34 4.45 -5.37
C TYR A 63 23.82 5.70 -4.63
N ASP A 64 24.56 6.55 -5.33
CA ASP A 64 25.18 7.77 -4.78
C ASP A 64 26.06 7.47 -3.55
N GLN A 65 25.69 7.97 -2.37
CA GLN A 65 26.39 7.75 -1.10
C GLN A 65 25.68 6.73 -0.19
N TYR A 66 24.71 5.99 -0.73
CA TYR A 66 23.90 5.05 0.01
C TYR A 66 24.21 3.59 -0.34
N ASP A 67 24.43 2.78 0.70
CA ASP A 67 24.64 1.34 0.56
C ASP A 67 23.39 0.62 0.04
N ALA A 68 23.62 -0.51 -0.62
CA ALA A 68 22.55 -1.43 -1.00
C ALA A 68 21.76 -1.92 0.23
N ILE A 69 20.45 -2.04 0.07
CA ILE A 69 19.54 -2.56 1.09
C ILE A 69 18.93 -3.85 0.57
N GLU A 70 19.18 -4.95 1.28
CA GLU A 70 18.51 -6.22 1.02
C GLU A 70 17.00 -6.11 1.20
N THR A 71 16.25 -6.97 0.50
CA THR A 71 14.78 -6.90 0.48
C THR A 71 14.21 -6.95 1.89
N LYS A 72 13.55 -5.87 2.30
CA LYS A 72 12.89 -5.73 3.60
C LYS A 72 11.42 -5.39 3.42
N ARG A 73 10.59 -5.91 4.33
CA ARG A 73 9.17 -5.59 4.39
C ARG A 73 8.90 -4.33 5.19
N TYR A 74 8.19 -3.40 4.59
CA TYR A 74 7.71 -2.17 5.20
C TYR A 74 6.19 -2.22 5.26
N VAL A 75 5.63 -2.14 6.47
CA VAL A 75 4.18 -2.20 6.69
C VAL A 75 3.61 -0.79 6.79
N CYS A 76 2.55 -0.52 6.05
CA CYS A 76 1.81 0.73 6.13
C CYS A 76 0.81 0.67 7.28
N ASN A 77 0.74 1.73 8.08
CA ASN A 77 -0.21 1.84 9.19
C ASN A 77 -1.56 2.47 8.77
N GLY A 78 -1.85 2.54 7.46
CA GLY A 78 -3.08 3.13 6.91
C GLY A 78 -2.97 4.61 6.51
N THR A 79 -1.97 5.33 7.05
CA THR A 79 -1.76 6.76 6.77
C THR A 79 -0.38 7.04 6.19
N THR A 80 0.64 6.27 6.55
CA THR A 80 2.00 6.42 6.05
C THR A 80 2.84 5.15 6.23
N PHE A 81 4.01 5.10 5.59
CA PHE A 81 5.07 4.18 5.95
C PHE A 81 6.02 4.88 6.92
N PRO A 82 6.13 4.43 8.19
CA PRO A 82 6.90 5.15 9.20
C PRO A 82 8.41 5.14 8.95
N ASN A 83 8.95 4.22 8.14
CA ASN A 83 10.39 4.04 7.96
C ASN A 83 10.76 3.52 6.56
N LEU A 84 10.37 4.20 5.48
CA LEU A 84 10.82 3.80 4.14
C LEU A 84 12.36 3.91 4.01
N PRO A 85 12.99 3.05 3.20
CA PRO A 85 14.40 3.20 2.89
C PRO A 85 14.62 4.45 2.03
N HIS A 86 15.84 4.98 2.04
CA HIS A 86 16.22 6.18 1.29
C HIS A 86 15.93 6.07 -0.22
N CYS A 87 15.87 4.84 -0.78
CA CYS A 87 15.59 4.60 -2.18
C CYS A 87 14.10 4.64 -2.56
N ALA A 88 13.19 4.81 -1.59
CA ALA A 88 11.76 4.74 -1.81
C ALA A 88 11.02 5.93 -1.18
N MET A 89 10.00 6.40 -1.88
CA MET A 89 9.10 7.45 -1.41
C MET A 89 7.65 7.00 -1.55
N VAL A 90 6.76 7.56 -0.74
CA VAL A 90 5.32 7.38 -0.91
C VAL A 90 4.90 8.15 -2.18
N ASN A 91 4.00 7.60 -2.99
CA ASN A 91 3.42 8.37 -4.08
C ASN A 91 2.71 9.61 -3.51
N GLU A 92 3.26 10.80 -3.76
CA GLU A 92 2.57 12.06 -3.49
C GLU A 92 1.33 12.12 -4.40
N GLY A 93 0.15 12.19 -3.81
CA GLY A 93 -1.11 11.95 -4.52
C GLY A 93 -1.72 10.59 -4.22
N ALA A 94 -1.67 10.17 -2.95
CA ALA A 94 -2.69 9.28 -2.44
C ALA A 94 -4.05 9.92 -2.74
N ASP A 95 -4.67 9.52 -3.86
CA ASP A 95 -6.09 9.66 -4.08
C ASP A 95 -6.74 9.14 -2.81
N LEU A 96 -7.15 10.06 -1.93
CA LEU A 96 -8.02 9.74 -0.81
C LEU A 96 -9.18 9.05 -1.48
N ILE A 97 -9.31 7.73 -1.31
CA ILE A 97 -10.44 7.04 -1.89
C ILE A 97 -11.64 7.59 -1.13
N PRO A 98 -12.44 8.46 -1.77
CA PRO A 98 -13.52 9.10 -1.06
C PRO A 98 -14.48 7.99 -0.65
N LYS A 99 -15.10 8.15 0.51
CA LYS A 99 -16.28 7.37 0.86
C LYS A 99 -17.23 7.42 -0.35
N PRO A 100 -17.77 6.29 -0.83
CA PRO A 100 -18.73 6.32 -1.91
C PRO A 100 -19.87 7.24 -1.51
N SER A 101 -20.16 8.25 -2.34
CA SER A 101 -21.28 9.17 -2.15
C SER A 101 -22.57 8.37 -2.22
N ASP A 102 -23.52 8.74 -1.35
CA ASP A 102 -24.91 8.26 -1.39
C ASP A 102 -25.60 8.68 -2.70
#